data_AF-A0A924P989-F1
#
_entry.id   AF-A0A924P989-F1
#
_cell.length_a   1.000
_cell.length_b   1.000
_cell.length_c   1.000
_cell.angle_alpha   90.00
_cell.angle_beta   90.00
_cell.angle_gamma   90.00
#
_symmetry.space_group_name_H-M   'P 1'
#
loop_
_entity.id
_entity.type
_entity.pdbx_description
1 polymer ?
#
loop_
_entity_poly.entity_id
_entity_poly.type
_entity_poly.pdbx_seq_one_letter_code
_entity_poly.pdbx_strand_id
1 'polypeptide(L)'
;RDARLGGTVLLPGTSFKGRTVDIWNGYVLADNSVFSGDDRGQQKVLPGTSGLRQVVGLDGPINAKEFTAQSGFYLRKYLDPAIGSGSRGTNSELPFIRYRYAEVLLNAAEASFELGNNAEAAGYMNQVRARAGLTIPLPAGQITFDRIVHERRVEFAFEGHVLFDNKRWRIAHIVWDGNKMTPAELITNIGQATKRNTQPFALWPYKYYNPGSPNDGKWLYRIVLPSLVTGANNFQFGNYYSAIDNGILGNNPKIVKQPNQ
;
A
#
# COMPACT_ATOMS: atom_id res chain seq x y z
N ARG A 1 -2.97 -12.38 -12.75
CA ARG A 1 -3.01 -11.12 -11.95
C ARG A 1 -2.52 -11.47 -10.56
N ASP A 2 -1.74 -10.61 -9.90
CA ASP A 2 -1.23 -10.88 -8.56
C ASP A 2 -2.39 -10.89 -7.54
N ALA A 3 -2.66 -12.04 -6.91
CA ALA A 3 -3.78 -12.20 -5.99
C ALA A 3 -3.61 -11.39 -4.69
N ARG A 4 -2.38 -10.98 -4.36
CA ARG A 4 -2.07 -10.27 -3.11
C ARG A 4 -2.71 -8.90 -3.03
N LEU A 5 -2.96 -8.24 -4.16
CA LEU A 5 -3.67 -6.96 -4.17
C LEU A 5 -5.06 -7.11 -3.53
N GLY A 6 -5.85 -8.08 -4.01
CA GLY A 6 -7.18 -8.37 -3.47
C GLY A 6 -7.18 -9.04 -2.09
N GLY A 7 -6.06 -9.65 -1.68
CA GLY A 7 -5.86 -10.13 -0.31
C GLY A 7 -5.46 -9.03 0.68
N THR A 8 -4.86 -7.94 0.18
CA THR A 8 -4.31 -6.87 1.03
C THR A 8 -5.32 -5.75 1.26
N VAL A 9 -6.04 -5.32 0.23
CA VAL A 9 -6.99 -4.22 0.32
C VAL A 9 -8.36 -4.59 -0.25
N LEU A 10 -9.40 -3.91 0.24
CA LEU A 10 -10.73 -3.94 -0.36
C LEU A 10 -10.72 -3.13 -1.66
N LEU A 11 -11.15 -3.76 -2.75
CA LEU A 11 -11.12 -3.15 -4.08
C LEU A 11 -12.50 -2.60 -4.47
N PRO A 12 -12.57 -1.42 -5.12
CA PRO A 12 -13.80 -0.90 -5.70
C PRO A 12 -14.49 -1.92 -6.62
N GLY A 13 -15.81 -2.01 -6.54
CA GLY A 13 -16.61 -2.92 -7.37
C GLY A 13 -16.53 -4.39 -6.98
N THR A 14 -15.86 -4.73 -5.87
CA THR A 14 -15.87 -6.08 -5.29
C THR A 14 -16.93 -6.22 -4.19
N SER A 15 -17.03 -7.38 -3.57
CA SER A 15 -17.86 -7.62 -2.39
C SER A 15 -17.03 -8.09 -1.20
N PHE A 16 -17.50 -7.76 0.00
CA PHE A 16 -16.96 -8.25 1.26
C PHE A 16 -18.11 -8.51 2.23
N LYS A 17 -18.11 -9.68 2.88
CA LYS A 17 -19.18 -10.12 3.79
C LYS A 17 -20.60 -9.99 3.19
N GLY A 18 -20.75 -10.35 1.92
CA GLY A 18 -22.03 -10.31 1.22
C GLY A 18 -22.52 -8.90 0.83
N ARG A 19 -21.72 -7.85 1.06
CA ARG A 19 -22.04 -6.47 0.67
C ARG A 19 -21.10 -5.97 -0.41
N THR A 20 -21.63 -5.18 -1.34
CA THR A 20 -20.81 -4.48 -2.33
C THR A 20 -19.93 -3.44 -1.64
N VAL A 21 -18.65 -3.41 -2.02
CA VAL A 21 -17.70 -2.40 -1.57
C VAL A 21 -18.00 -1.08 -2.30
N ASP A 22 -18.41 -0.07 -1.53
CA ASP A 22 -18.82 1.23 -2.05
C ASP A 22 -17.73 2.30 -1.85
N ILE A 23 -16.53 2.01 -2.37
CA ILE A 23 -15.34 2.88 -2.30
C ILE A 23 -15.08 3.47 -3.68
N TRP A 24 -15.45 4.73 -3.90
CA TRP A 24 -15.20 5.48 -5.14
C TRP A 24 -15.51 6.98 -4.97
N ASN A 25 -14.89 7.84 -5.77
CA ASN A 25 -15.04 9.28 -5.75
C ASN A 25 -15.51 9.75 -7.12
N GLY A 26 -16.81 9.86 -7.36
CA GLY A 26 -17.31 10.57 -8.53
C GLY A 26 -17.14 9.91 -9.89
N TYR A 27 -17.51 10.72 -10.87
CA TYR A 27 -17.48 10.41 -12.28
C TYR A 27 -16.42 11.26 -12.97
N VAL A 28 -15.68 10.63 -13.88
CA VAL A 28 -14.89 11.37 -14.87
C VAL A 28 -15.74 11.52 -16.12
N LEU A 29 -16.02 12.75 -16.51
CA LEU A 29 -16.83 13.06 -17.69
C LEU A 29 -15.99 12.94 -18.99
N ALA A 30 -16.65 13.04 -20.14
CA ALA A 30 -16.00 12.95 -21.44
C ALA A 30 -14.89 13.99 -21.67
N ASP A 31 -15.02 15.18 -21.05
CA ASP A 31 -14.04 16.27 -21.08
C ASP A 31 -12.92 16.12 -20.04
N ASN A 32 -12.86 14.96 -19.37
CA ASN A 32 -11.92 14.63 -18.30
C ASN A 32 -12.10 15.43 -16.99
N SER A 33 -13.15 16.24 -16.87
CA SER A 33 -13.53 16.87 -15.61
C SER A 33 -14.07 15.84 -14.61
N VAL A 34 -14.01 16.18 -13.32
CA VAL A 34 -14.49 15.32 -12.24
C VAL A 34 -15.81 15.88 -11.71
N PHE A 35 -16.83 15.03 -11.69
CA PHE A 35 -18.10 15.29 -11.04
C PHE A 35 -18.24 14.39 -9.80
N SER A 36 -18.10 14.99 -8.61
CA SER A 36 -18.00 14.23 -7.35
C SER A 36 -18.76 14.90 -6.20
N GLY A 37 -18.64 14.35 -5.00
CA GLY A 37 -19.28 14.82 -3.78
C GLY A 37 -18.32 15.10 -2.62
N ASP A 38 -18.82 15.84 -1.63
CA ASP A 38 -18.14 16.23 -0.39
C ASP A 38 -18.73 15.56 0.87
N ASP A 39 -19.78 14.76 0.69
CA ASP A 39 -20.38 13.97 1.75
C ASP A 39 -20.56 12.50 1.38
N ARG A 40 -20.55 11.64 2.39
CA ARG A 40 -20.58 10.18 2.21
C ARG A 40 -21.88 9.79 1.52
N GLY A 41 -21.77 9.06 0.41
CA GLY A 41 -22.96 8.64 -0.35
C GLY A 41 -23.74 9.78 -1.00
N GLN A 42 -23.17 11.00 -1.08
CA GLN A 42 -23.88 12.17 -1.59
C GLN A 42 -24.47 11.89 -2.98
N GLN A 43 -25.67 12.40 -3.20
CA GLN A 43 -26.36 12.31 -4.47
C GLN A 43 -26.47 13.68 -5.14
N LYS A 44 -26.27 13.73 -6.46
CA LYS A 44 -26.45 14.93 -7.30
C LYS A 44 -27.12 14.52 -8.61
N VAL A 45 -27.65 15.49 -9.35
CA VAL A 45 -28.15 15.25 -10.72
C VAL A 45 -26.93 15.19 -11.65
N LEU A 46 -26.74 14.07 -12.35
CA LEU A 46 -25.63 13.94 -13.29
C LEU A 46 -25.87 14.80 -14.54
N PRO A 47 -24.81 15.34 -15.16
CA PRO A 47 -24.92 16.08 -16.41
C PRO A 47 -25.72 15.31 -17.47
N GLY A 48 -26.73 15.96 -18.04
CA GLY A 48 -27.59 15.39 -19.08
C GLY A 48 -28.62 14.35 -18.59
N THR A 49 -28.83 14.22 -17.28
CA THR A 49 -29.81 13.28 -16.70
C THR A 49 -30.91 13.98 -15.92
N SER A 50 -31.99 13.25 -15.64
CA SER A 50 -32.99 13.62 -14.64
C SER A 50 -32.89 12.71 -13.41
N GLY A 51 -33.07 13.32 -12.23
CA GLY A 51 -33.07 12.63 -10.95
C GLY A 51 -31.70 12.51 -10.29
N LEU A 52 -31.74 12.32 -8.97
CA LEU A 52 -30.54 12.16 -8.16
C LEU A 52 -29.85 10.82 -8.43
N ARG A 53 -28.52 10.85 -8.44
CA ARG A 53 -27.63 9.69 -8.53
C ARG A 53 -26.54 9.86 -7.49
N GLN A 54 -26.14 8.76 -6.85
CA GLN A 54 -24.96 8.77 -6.00
C GLN A 54 -23.75 9.22 -6.82
N VAL A 55 -22.92 10.11 -6.27
CA VAL A 55 -21.72 10.64 -6.92
C VAL A 55 -20.46 10.39 -6.11
N VAL A 56 -20.56 9.74 -4.97
CA VAL A 56 -19.40 9.32 -4.18
C VAL A 56 -19.85 8.16 -3.31
N GLY A 57 -18.97 7.18 -3.11
CA GLY A 57 -19.23 6.04 -2.25
C GLY A 57 -19.55 6.46 -0.81
N LEU A 58 -20.33 5.67 -0.07
CA LEU A 58 -20.49 5.82 1.38
C LEU A 58 -19.15 5.75 2.11
N ASP A 59 -18.21 4.99 1.54
CA ASP A 59 -16.85 4.80 2.03
C ASP A 59 -15.79 5.33 1.05
N GLY A 60 -16.23 6.06 0.01
CA GLY A 60 -15.35 6.62 -1.02
C GLY A 60 -14.37 7.65 -0.47
N PRO A 61 -13.21 7.88 -1.13
CA PRO A 61 -12.29 8.93 -0.72
C PRO A 61 -13.00 10.29 -0.77
N ILE A 62 -12.92 11.07 0.30
CA ILE A 62 -13.34 12.48 0.32
C ILE A 62 -12.24 13.25 1.06
N ASN A 63 -11.71 14.30 0.46
CA ASN A 63 -10.55 14.98 1.01
C ASN A 63 -10.80 15.47 2.45
N ALA A 64 -9.87 15.18 3.37
CA ALA A 64 -9.88 15.61 4.77
C ALA A 64 -11.17 15.28 5.56
N LYS A 65 -11.91 14.25 5.15
CA LYS A 65 -13.12 13.79 5.84
C LYS A 65 -12.89 12.48 6.60
N GLU A 66 -13.19 12.48 7.88
CA GLU A 66 -13.08 11.27 8.70
C GLU A 66 -14.02 10.16 8.20
N PHE A 67 -13.70 8.91 8.55
CA PHE A 67 -14.49 7.73 8.18
C PHE A 67 -14.71 7.55 6.68
N THR A 68 -13.70 7.94 5.87
CA THR A 68 -13.67 7.72 4.42
C THR A 68 -12.35 7.08 4.00
N ALA A 69 -12.33 6.38 2.87
CA ALA A 69 -11.11 5.75 2.36
C ALA A 69 -10.18 6.78 1.71
N GLN A 70 -9.48 7.59 2.51
CA GLN A 70 -8.60 8.69 2.05
C GLN A 70 -7.61 8.29 0.95
N SER A 71 -7.10 7.05 0.97
CA SER A 71 -6.16 6.53 -0.03
C SER A 71 -6.84 5.91 -1.26
N GLY A 72 -8.16 5.79 -1.25
CA GLY A 72 -8.95 5.03 -2.21
C GLY A 72 -9.15 3.56 -1.86
N PHE A 73 -8.62 3.11 -0.71
CA PHE A 73 -8.71 1.71 -0.27
C PHE A 73 -8.89 1.60 1.25
N TYR A 74 -9.50 0.50 1.68
CA TYR A 74 -9.40 0.01 3.05
C TYR A 74 -8.56 -1.27 3.12
N LEU A 75 -7.91 -1.50 4.26
CA LEU A 75 -7.17 -2.72 4.52
C LEU A 75 -8.15 -3.90 4.57
N ARG A 76 -7.81 -4.99 3.88
CA ARG A 76 -8.49 -6.30 3.96
C ARG A 76 -7.66 -7.32 4.73
N LYS A 77 -6.33 -7.21 4.65
CA LYS A 77 -5.41 -8.11 5.35
C LYS A 77 -5.75 -8.11 6.84
N TYR A 78 -5.79 -9.30 7.44
CA TYR A 78 -6.23 -9.50 8.82
C TYR A 78 -7.66 -9.05 9.11
N LEU A 79 -8.55 -9.03 8.11
CA LEU A 79 -9.99 -9.00 8.36
C LEU A 79 -10.56 -10.40 8.16
N ASP A 80 -11.27 -10.88 9.18
CA ASP A 80 -12.03 -12.12 9.12
C ASP A 80 -13.16 -11.97 8.08
N PRO A 81 -13.22 -12.82 7.04
CA PRO A 81 -14.25 -12.75 6.00
C PRO A 81 -15.63 -13.23 6.45
N ALA A 82 -15.77 -13.84 7.64
CA ALA A 82 -17.04 -14.32 8.15
C ALA A 82 -18.06 -13.17 8.33
N ILE A 83 -19.29 -13.39 7.85
CA ILE A 83 -20.38 -12.44 8.03
C ILE A 83 -20.64 -12.27 9.53
N GLY A 84 -20.78 -11.02 10.00
CA GLY A 84 -21.01 -10.70 11.40
C GLY A 84 -19.76 -10.58 12.28
N SER A 85 -18.60 -11.11 11.84
CA SER A 85 -17.33 -10.94 12.55
C SER A 85 -16.91 -9.46 12.62
N GLY A 86 -16.45 -9.01 13.79
CA GLY A 86 -16.03 -7.62 14.02
C GLY A 86 -17.16 -6.59 13.93
N SER A 87 -18.42 -6.99 14.14
CA SER A 87 -19.53 -6.06 14.27
C SER A 87 -19.32 -5.13 15.48
N ARG A 88 -19.88 -3.92 15.45
CA ARG A 88 -19.77 -2.99 16.59
C ARG A 88 -20.29 -3.65 17.87
N GLY A 89 -19.46 -3.70 18.91
CA GLY A 89 -19.79 -4.35 20.18
C GLY A 89 -19.51 -5.85 20.23
N THR A 90 -19.09 -6.45 19.12
CA THR A 90 -18.57 -7.83 19.08
C THR A 90 -17.06 -7.78 18.87
N ASN A 91 -16.30 -8.47 19.70
CA ASN A 91 -14.87 -8.63 19.46
C ASN A 91 -14.65 -9.57 18.25
N SER A 92 -13.49 -9.44 17.62
CA SER A 92 -12.98 -10.42 16.66
C SER A 92 -11.58 -10.77 17.11
N GLU A 93 -11.23 -12.04 17.02
CA GLU A 93 -9.89 -12.53 17.36
C GLU A 93 -9.24 -13.08 16.10
N LEU A 94 -8.05 -12.57 15.80
CA LEU A 94 -7.22 -13.09 14.73
C LEU A 94 -5.80 -13.26 15.28
N PRO A 95 -5.15 -14.41 15.04
CA PRO A 95 -3.75 -14.56 15.40
C PRO A 95 -2.90 -13.48 14.74
N PHE A 96 -2.19 -12.70 15.55
CA PHE A 96 -1.21 -11.75 15.04
C PHE A 96 0.04 -12.52 14.61
N ILE A 97 0.23 -12.67 13.31
CA ILE A 97 1.31 -13.48 12.74
C ILE A 97 2.64 -12.77 12.98
N ARG A 98 3.49 -13.37 13.82
CA ARG A 98 4.87 -12.90 14.08
C ARG A 98 5.85 -13.40 13.03
N TYR A 99 5.72 -14.67 12.65
CA TYR A 99 6.56 -15.35 11.68
C TYR A 99 5.68 -16.25 10.82
N ARG A 100 5.99 -16.35 9.53
CA ARG A 100 5.29 -17.25 8.61
C ARG A 100 6.21 -17.77 7.53
N TYR A 101 5.86 -18.92 6.97
CA TYR A 101 6.75 -19.65 6.06
C TYR A 101 7.23 -18.85 4.83
N ALA A 102 6.43 -17.92 4.31
CA ALA A 102 6.90 -17.06 3.22
C ALA A 102 8.11 -16.19 3.62
N GLU A 103 8.25 -15.83 4.89
CA GLU A 103 9.44 -15.14 5.41
C GLU A 103 10.66 -16.04 5.38
N VAL A 104 10.53 -17.32 5.76
CA VAL A 104 11.63 -18.29 5.65
C VAL A 104 12.11 -18.39 4.21
N LEU A 105 11.18 -18.52 3.26
CA LEU A 105 11.49 -18.58 1.83
C LEU A 105 12.15 -17.29 1.32
N LEU A 106 11.64 -16.12 1.69
CA LEU A 106 12.20 -14.85 1.22
C LEU A 106 13.51 -14.47 1.93
N ASN A 107 13.74 -14.94 3.15
CA ASN A 107 15.04 -14.84 3.83
C ASN A 107 16.07 -15.74 3.13
N ALA A 108 15.70 -16.98 2.80
CA ALA A 108 16.56 -17.90 2.05
C ALA A 108 16.85 -17.36 0.64
N ALA A 109 15.85 -16.80 -0.05
CA ALA A 109 16.04 -16.18 -1.36
C ALA A 109 17.04 -15.03 -1.33
N GLU A 110 16.91 -14.14 -0.34
CA GLU A 110 17.83 -13.02 -0.16
C GLU A 110 19.24 -13.50 0.16
N ALA A 111 19.39 -14.46 1.09
CA ALA A 111 20.69 -15.03 1.42
C ALA A 111 21.36 -15.71 0.21
N SER A 112 20.62 -16.52 -0.56
CA SER A 112 21.14 -17.16 -1.77
C SER A 112 21.57 -16.12 -2.83
N PHE A 113 20.84 -15.02 -2.98
CA PHE A 113 21.24 -13.93 -3.87
C PHE A 113 22.54 -13.26 -3.43
N GLU A 114 22.69 -12.95 -2.14
CA GLU A 114 23.93 -12.36 -1.60
C GLU A 114 25.14 -13.30 -1.71
N LEU A 115 24.90 -14.62 -1.75
CA LEU A 115 25.92 -15.64 -2.02
C LEU A 115 26.20 -15.86 -3.53
N GLY A 116 25.50 -15.18 -4.43
CA GLY A 116 25.63 -15.32 -5.88
C GLY A 116 24.85 -16.50 -6.49
N ASN A 117 24.04 -17.21 -5.69
CA ASN A 117 23.27 -18.38 -6.09
C ASN A 117 21.87 -18.00 -6.63
N ASN A 118 21.83 -17.27 -7.76
CA ASN A 118 20.58 -16.75 -8.32
C ASN A 118 19.55 -17.82 -8.70
N ALA A 119 19.99 -19.03 -9.07
CA ALA A 119 19.07 -20.13 -9.38
C ALA A 119 18.28 -20.58 -8.14
N GLU A 120 18.96 -20.67 -6.99
CA GLU A 120 18.33 -21.03 -5.73
C GLU A 120 17.45 -19.88 -5.21
N ALA A 121 17.92 -18.64 -5.31
CA ALA A 121 17.13 -17.45 -4.97
C ALA A 121 15.80 -17.39 -5.74
N ALA A 122 15.86 -17.62 -7.06
CA ALA A 122 14.67 -17.74 -7.91
C ALA A 122 13.76 -18.89 -7.48
N GLY A 123 14.32 -20.04 -7.12
CA GLY A 123 13.57 -21.19 -6.61
C GLY A 123 12.71 -20.82 -5.40
N TYR A 124 13.31 -20.22 -4.38
CA TYR A 124 12.58 -19.81 -3.17
C TYR A 124 11.55 -18.70 -3.43
N MET A 125 11.90 -17.67 -4.22
CA MET A 125 10.94 -16.61 -4.58
C MET A 125 9.75 -17.17 -5.38
N ASN A 126 10.00 -18.12 -6.29
CA ASN A 126 8.95 -18.68 -7.13
C ASN A 126 7.93 -19.49 -6.34
N GLN A 127 8.29 -20.09 -5.20
CA GLN A 127 7.32 -20.73 -4.32
C GLN A 127 6.31 -19.71 -3.77
N VAL A 128 6.77 -18.54 -3.33
CA VAL A 128 5.90 -17.46 -2.84
C VAL A 128 5.04 -16.89 -3.98
N ARG A 129 5.67 -16.64 -5.14
CA ARG A 129 5.02 -16.09 -6.33
C ARG A 129 3.94 -17.02 -6.89
N ALA A 130 4.21 -18.32 -6.98
CA ALA A 130 3.26 -19.32 -7.46
C ALA A 130 2.02 -19.38 -6.54
N ARG A 131 2.21 -19.38 -5.22
CA ARG A 131 1.10 -19.32 -4.26
C ARG A 131 0.27 -18.04 -4.42
N ALA A 132 0.90 -16.92 -4.78
CA ALA A 132 0.23 -15.66 -5.08
C ALA A 132 -0.47 -15.61 -6.47
N GLY A 133 -0.47 -16.72 -7.22
CA GLY A 133 -1.12 -16.82 -8.53
C GLY A 133 -0.32 -16.23 -9.69
N LEU A 134 0.99 -15.99 -9.50
CA LEU A 134 1.89 -15.62 -10.58
C LEU A 134 2.33 -16.89 -11.32
N THR A 135 1.72 -17.13 -12.48
CA THR A 135 1.88 -18.36 -13.26
C THR A 135 3.16 -18.40 -14.09
N ILE A 136 3.84 -17.27 -14.27
CA ILE A 136 5.12 -17.18 -14.98
C ILE A 136 6.23 -17.14 -13.93
N PRO A 137 7.07 -18.19 -13.85
CA PRO A 137 8.21 -18.21 -12.94
C PRO A 137 9.21 -17.10 -13.27
N LEU A 138 9.83 -16.55 -12.23
CA LEU A 138 10.96 -15.64 -12.34
C LEU A 138 12.22 -16.46 -12.66
N PRO A 139 12.89 -16.26 -13.81
CA PRO A 139 14.12 -16.98 -14.11
C PRO A 139 15.29 -16.44 -13.30
N ALA A 140 16.31 -17.28 -13.06
CA ALA A 140 17.50 -16.95 -12.30
C ALA A 140 18.22 -15.67 -12.79
N GLY A 141 18.34 -15.51 -14.12
CA GLY A 141 18.98 -14.33 -14.72
C GLY A 141 18.22 -13.01 -14.54
N GLN A 142 17.02 -13.05 -13.97
CA GLN A 142 16.22 -11.86 -13.64
C GLN A 142 16.15 -11.59 -12.13
N ILE A 143 16.86 -12.35 -11.31
CA ILE A 143 17.00 -12.05 -9.89
C ILE A 143 17.90 -10.82 -9.75
N THR A 144 17.39 -9.83 -9.04
CA THR A 144 18.09 -8.61 -8.68
C THR A 144 17.71 -8.20 -7.27
N PHE A 145 18.52 -7.34 -6.65
CA PHE A 145 18.17 -6.76 -5.35
C PHE A 145 16.80 -6.06 -5.38
N ASP A 146 16.51 -5.28 -6.42
CA ASP A 146 15.20 -4.66 -6.64
C ASP A 146 14.04 -5.67 -6.62
N ARG A 147 14.21 -6.85 -7.24
CA ARG A 147 13.20 -7.90 -7.23
C ARG A 147 12.98 -8.49 -5.84
N ILE A 148 14.05 -8.70 -5.07
CA ILE A 148 13.97 -9.21 -3.70
C ILE A 148 13.24 -8.20 -2.81
N VAL A 149 13.65 -6.93 -2.85
CA VAL A 149 13.02 -5.85 -2.09
C VAL A 149 11.54 -5.71 -2.48
N HIS A 150 11.23 -5.74 -3.78
CA HIS A 150 9.86 -5.65 -4.26
C HIS A 150 9.01 -6.82 -3.76
N GLU A 151 9.48 -8.06 -3.90
CA GLU A 151 8.74 -9.26 -3.51
C GLU A 151 8.46 -9.27 -2.00
N ARG A 152 9.45 -8.91 -1.17
CA ARG A 152 9.26 -8.74 0.28
C ARG A 152 8.22 -7.66 0.58
N ARG A 153 8.28 -6.52 -0.11
CA ARG A 153 7.35 -5.39 0.12
C ARG A 153 5.91 -5.76 -0.19
N VAL A 154 5.65 -6.47 -1.30
CA VAL A 154 4.28 -6.86 -1.66
C VAL A 154 3.76 -8.03 -0.82
N GLU A 155 4.63 -8.97 -0.44
CA GLU A 155 4.26 -10.11 0.40
C GLU A 155 3.94 -9.67 1.83
N PHE A 156 4.78 -8.82 2.42
CA PHE A 156 4.69 -8.37 3.82
C PHE A 156 4.05 -6.99 4.00
N ALA A 157 3.28 -6.51 3.01
CA ALA A 157 2.55 -5.26 3.13
C ALA A 157 1.68 -5.28 4.40
N PHE A 158 1.80 -4.24 5.22
CA PHE A 158 1.13 -4.08 6.52
C PHE A 158 1.51 -5.12 7.60
N GLU A 159 2.70 -5.72 7.52
CA GLU A 159 3.22 -6.67 8.54
C GLU A 159 4.45 -6.13 9.30
N GLY A 160 4.74 -4.82 9.20
CA GLY A 160 5.80 -4.18 10.00
C GLY A 160 7.24 -4.32 9.47
N HIS A 161 7.45 -4.91 8.31
CA HIS A 161 8.81 -5.16 7.77
C HIS A 161 9.50 -3.92 7.18
N VAL A 162 8.76 -3.05 6.49
CA VAL A 162 9.33 -1.98 5.62
C VAL A 162 10.38 -1.11 6.32
N LEU A 163 10.16 -0.76 7.59
CA LEU A 163 11.12 0.03 8.36
C LEU A 163 12.43 -0.74 8.58
N PHE A 164 12.35 -1.97 9.10
CA PHE A 164 13.52 -2.76 9.44
C PHE A 164 14.27 -3.26 8.21
N ASP A 165 13.55 -3.63 7.16
CA ASP A 165 14.10 -4.01 5.86
C ASP A 165 14.93 -2.85 5.25
N ASN A 166 14.37 -1.65 5.17
CA ASN A 166 15.12 -0.48 4.69
C ASN A 166 16.31 -0.11 5.60
N LYS A 167 16.20 -0.34 6.91
CA LYS A 167 17.28 -0.10 7.87
C LYS A 167 18.44 -1.07 7.68
N ARG A 168 18.18 -2.37 7.60
CA ARG A 168 19.21 -3.41 7.50
C ARG A 168 19.92 -3.39 6.13
N TRP A 169 19.22 -3.02 5.07
CA TRP A 169 19.82 -2.77 3.75
C TRP A 169 20.59 -1.45 3.65
N ARG A 170 20.55 -0.61 4.70
CA ARG A 170 21.17 0.72 4.71
C ARG A 170 20.66 1.64 3.59
N ILE A 171 19.39 1.51 3.20
CA ILE A 171 18.77 2.35 2.17
C ILE A 171 17.73 3.33 2.71
N ALA A 172 17.36 3.24 3.99
CA ALA A 172 16.31 4.08 4.60
C ALA A 172 16.52 5.59 4.35
N HIS A 173 17.73 6.09 4.58
CA HIS A 173 18.11 7.49 4.31
C HIS A 173 18.12 7.90 2.83
N ILE A 174 18.18 6.93 1.91
CA ILE A 174 18.15 7.18 0.45
C ILE A 174 16.68 7.27 0.00
N VAL A 175 15.85 6.33 0.45
CA VAL A 175 14.44 6.26 0.05
C VAL A 175 13.56 7.30 0.76
N TRP A 176 13.95 7.73 1.95
CA TRP A 176 13.25 8.72 2.78
C TRP A 176 14.14 9.95 3.00
N ASP A 177 14.43 10.67 1.93
CA ASP A 177 15.39 11.79 1.93
C ASP A 177 14.79 13.16 2.30
N GLY A 178 13.53 13.19 2.74
CA GLY A 178 12.84 14.43 3.11
C GLY A 178 12.35 15.29 1.94
N ASN A 179 12.60 14.89 0.69
CA ASN A 179 12.12 15.61 -0.47
C ASN A 179 10.73 15.15 -0.89
N LYS A 180 9.89 16.09 -1.34
CA LYS A 180 8.58 15.77 -1.91
C LYS A 180 8.74 15.05 -3.25
N MET A 181 7.75 14.24 -3.60
CA MET A 181 7.70 13.50 -4.85
C MET A 181 6.60 14.04 -5.76
N THR A 182 6.80 13.89 -7.06
CA THR A 182 5.78 14.07 -8.10
C THR A 182 5.10 12.74 -8.43
N PRO A 183 3.87 12.74 -8.99
CA PRO A 183 3.25 11.53 -9.53
C PRO A 183 4.08 10.81 -10.59
N ALA A 184 4.84 11.55 -11.40
CA ALA A 184 5.73 10.97 -12.41
C ALA A 184 6.87 10.18 -11.76
N GLU A 185 7.54 10.76 -10.77
CA GLU A 185 8.58 10.07 -9.99
C GLU A 185 8.02 8.83 -9.28
N LEU A 186 6.81 8.90 -8.71
CA LEU A 186 6.16 7.74 -8.12
C LEU A 186 6.11 6.58 -9.12
N ILE A 187 5.59 6.82 -10.33
CA ILE A 187 5.41 5.78 -11.35
C ILE A 187 6.76 5.16 -11.74
N THR A 188 7.79 5.99 -11.95
CA THR A 188 9.11 5.50 -12.36
C THR A 188 9.87 4.78 -11.24
N ASN A 189 9.58 5.10 -9.98
CA ASN A 189 10.30 4.54 -8.82
C ASN A 189 9.69 3.23 -8.30
N ILE A 190 8.50 2.82 -8.77
CA ILE A 190 7.87 1.57 -8.34
C ILE A 190 8.80 0.38 -8.62
N GLY A 191 9.08 -0.40 -7.56
CA GLY A 191 9.93 -1.59 -7.66
C GLY A 191 11.43 -1.31 -7.74
N GLN A 192 11.87 -0.07 -7.48
CA GLN A 192 13.28 0.31 -7.42
C GLN A 192 13.68 0.50 -5.94
N ALA A 193 14.58 -0.34 -5.43
CA ALA A 193 14.88 -0.41 -4.00
C ALA A 193 15.50 0.87 -3.44
N THR A 194 16.33 1.55 -4.23
CA THR A 194 17.11 2.72 -3.80
C THR A 194 16.54 4.04 -4.31
N LYS A 195 15.32 4.04 -4.87
CA LYS A 195 14.67 5.27 -5.34
C LYS A 195 13.75 5.86 -4.28
N ARG A 196 13.58 7.18 -4.35
CA ARG A 196 12.77 7.97 -3.42
C ARG A 196 11.35 7.41 -3.32
N ASN A 197 10.88 7.29 -2.07
CA ASN A 197 9.54 6.87 -1.70
C ASN A 197 9.14 7.52 -0.36
N THR A 198 9.03 8.84 -0.37
CA THR A 198 8.89 9.69 0.83
C THR A 198 7.45 10.02 1.20
N GLN A 199 6.49 9.80 0.30
CA GLN A 199 5.11 10.24 0.50
C GLN A 199 4.09 9.14 0.10
N PRO A 200 3.04 8.93 0.91
CA PRO A 200 1.98 7.99 0.57
C PRO A 200 1.00 8.62 -0.43
N PHE A 201 1.19 8.36 -1.72
CA PHE A 201 0.18 8.66 -2.72
C PHE A 201 -1.03 7.72 -2.58
N ALA A 202 -2.18 8.26 -2.96
CA ALA A 202 -3.45 7.56 -3.07
C ALA A 202 -3.76 7.20 -4.52
N LEU A 203 -4.66 6.23 -4.71
CA LEU A 203 -5.21 5.90 -6.02
C LEU A 203 -6.73 5.95 -5.92
N TRP A 204 -7.31 7.07 -6.33
CA TRP A 204 -8.74 7.29 -6.19
C TRP A 204 -9.52 6.63 -7.34
N PRO A 205 -10.56 5.84 -7.03
CA PRO A 205 -11.39 5.21 -8.04
C PRO A 205 -12.53 6.13 -8.49
N TYR A 206 -12.75 6.21 -9.79
CA TYR A 206 -13.81 6.97 -10.45
C TYR A 206 -14.58 6.05 -11.40
N LYS A 207 -15.80 6.42 -11.74
CA LYS A 207 -16.52 5.82 -12.88
C LYS A 207 -16.41 6.73 -14.10
N TYR A 208 -16.09 6.20 -15.26
CA TYR A 208 -16.16 6.99 -16.49
C TYR A 208 -17.64 7.19 -16.87
N TYR A 209 -18.03 8.43 -17.14
CA TYR A 209 -19.38 8.79 -17.57
C TYR A 209 -19.32 9.48 -18.93
N ASN A 210 -19.70 8.72 -19.93
CA ASN A 210 -19.82 9.15 -21.31
C ASN A 210 -20.86 8.25 -22.00
N PRO A 211 -22.16 8.48 -21.75
CA PRO A 211 -23.22 7.65 -22.31
C PRO A 211 -23.06 7.48 -23.83
N GLY A 212 -23.11 6.23 -24.30
CA GLY A 212 -22.85 5.86 -25.70
C GLY A 212 -21.40 5.48 -26.01
N SER A 213 -20.46 5.72 -25.09
CA SER A 213 -19.10 5.19 -25.19
C SER A 213 -19.03 3.73 -24.76
N PRO A 214 -18.24 2.86 -25.42
CA PRO A 214 -17.93 1.51 -24.94
C PRO A 214 -17.22 1.48 -23.58
N ASN A 215 -16.75 2.63 -23.09
CA ASN A 215 -16.09 2.78 -21.80
C ASN A 215 -16.99 3.32 -20.70
N ASP A 216 -18.24 3.71 -21.02
CA ASP A 216 -19.18 4.20 -20.03
C ASP A 216 -19.35 3.21 -18.87
N GLY A 217 -19.37 3.73 -17.63
CA GLY A 217 -19.47 2.94 -16.41
C GLY A 217 -18.20 2.19 -16.00
N LYS A 218 -17.14 2.17 -16.81
CA LYS A 218 -15.87 1.51 -16.44
C LYS A 218 -15.14 2.28 -15.34
N TRP A 219 -14.34 1.56 -14.57
CA TRP A 219 -13.47 2.14 -13.55
C TRP A 219 -12.29 2.89 -14.17
N LEU A 220 -12.04 4.09 -13.67
CA LEU A 220 -10.86 4.90 -13.93
C LEU A 220 -10.18 5.21 -12.60
N TYR A 221 -8.85 5.15 -12.56
CA TYR A 221 -8.10 5.43 -11.35
C TYR A 221 -7.19 6.64 -11.55
N ARG A 222 -7.16 7.56 -10.58
CA ARG A 222 -6.24 8.71 -10.61
C ARG A 222 -5.31 8.68 -9.41
N ILE A 223 -4.03 8.94 -9.67
CA ILE A 223 -3.03 9.14 -8.62
C ILE A 223 -3.32 10.49 -7.96
N VAL A 224 -3.46 10.50 -6.65
CA VAL A 224 -3.75 11.69 -5.86
C VAL A 224 -2.74 11.77 -4.72
N LEU A 225 -2.24 12.97 -4.42
CA LEU A 225 -1.57 13.23 -3.15
C LEU A 225 -2.63 13.78 -2.19
N PRO A 226 -3.09 13.01 -1.18
CA PRO A 226 -4.13 13.47 -0.26
C PRO A 226 -3.67 14.74 0.48
N SER A 227 -4.58 15.68 0.77
CA SER A 227 -4.19 16.93 1.44
C SER A 227 -3.64 16.73 2.86
N LEU A 228 -3.95 15.58 3.47
CA LEU A 228 -3.44 15.17 4.78
C LEU A 228 -1.94 14.80 4.73
N VAL A 229 -1.39 14.56 3.53
CA VAL A 229 0.05 14.33 3.35
C VAL A 229 0.75 15.68 3.23
N THR A 230 1.10 16.24 4.39
CA THR A 230 1.69 17.59 4.48
C THR A 230 3.21 17.62 4.33
N GLY A 231 3.88 16.49 4.56
CA GLY A 231 5.33 16.36 4.56
C GLY A 231 5.85 15.17 3.76
N ALA A 232 7.16 15.07 3.70
CA ALA A 232 7.91 13.95 3.15
C ALA A 232 8.68 13.27 4.29
N ASN A 233 8.70 11.93 4.29
CA ASN A 233 9.48 11.17 5.26
C ASN A 233 10.95 11.54 5.14
N ASN A 234 11.55 11.93 6.26
CA ASN A 234 12.95 12.30 6.36
C ASN A 234 13.66 11.39 7.36
N PHE A 235 14.47 10.46 6.85
CA PHE A 235 15.22 9.49 7.63
C PHE A 235 16.70 9.86 7.62
N GLN A 236 17.20 10.25 8.78
CA GLN A 236 18.58 10.67 8.99
C GLN A 236 19.44 9.52 9.53
N PHE A 237 20.77 9.65 9.46
CA PHE A 237 21.68 8.60 9.92
C PHE A 237 21.49 8.20 11.40
N GLY A 238 21.10 9.15 12.26
CA GLY A 238 20.75 8.85 13.66
C GLY A 238 19.54 7.93 13.83
N ASN A 239 18.61 7.93 12.87
CA ASN A 239 17.40 7.10 12.93
C ASN A 239 17.67 5.60 12.67
N TYR A 240 18.89 5.24 12.26
CA TYR A 240 19.29 3.83 12.21
C TYR A 240 19.27 3.16 13.60
N TYR A 241 19.40 3.94 14.66
CA TYR A 241 19.40 3.46 16.04
C TYR A 241 18.24 4.08 16.82
N SER A 242 17.68 3.33 17.77
CA SER A 242 16.70 3.88 18.71
C SER A 242 17.41 4.81 19.70
N ALA A 243 16.74 5.87 20.14
CA ALA A 243 17.28 6.76 21.15
C ALA A 243 17.36 6.05 22.50
N ILE A 244 18.46 6.24 23.22
CA ILE A 244 18.55 5.88 24.64
C ILE A 244 18.08 7.09 25.43
N ASP A 245 17.14 6.87 26.35
CA ASP A 245 16.60 7.93 27.20
C ASP A 245 17.72 8.62 28.02
N ASN A 246 17.63 9.94 28.17
CA ASN A 246 18.66 10.74 28.85
C ASN A 246 18.77 10.38 30.35
N GLY A 247 17.68 9.95 30.99
CA GLY A 247 17.71 9.47 32.37
C GLY A 247 18.51 8.17 32.50
N ILE A 248 18.37 7.26 31.55
CA ILE A 248 19.18 6.02 31.50
C ILE A 248 20.67 6.35 31.35
N LEU A 249 21.02 7.27 30.44
CA LEU A 249 22.40 7.72 30.24
C LEU A 249 22.97 8.38 31.49
N GLY A 250 22.20 9.27 32.13
CA GLY A 250 22.63 9.96 33.35
C GLY A 250 22.83 9.04 34.55
N ASN A 251 22.02 7.97 34.65
CA ASN A 251 22.07 7.02 35.77
C ASN A 251 23.13 5.92 35.61
N ASN A 252 23.71 5.75 34.41
CA ASN A 252 24.72 4.72 34.18
C ASN A 252 25.86 5.23 33.28
N PRO A 253 27.02 5.60 33.86
CA PRO A 253 28.15 6.15 33.11
C PRO A 253 28.81 5.14 32.16
N LYS A 254 28.44 3.85 32.21
CA LYS A 254 28.94 2.83 31.27
C LYS A 254 28.12 2.77 29.98
N ILE A 255 26.94 3.37 29.93
CA ILE A 255 26.11 3.41 28.73
C ILE A 255 26.50 4.63 27.91
N VAL A 256 26.88 4.40 26.65
CA VAL A 256 27.20 5.46 25.70
C VAL A 256 26.03 5.69 24.74
N LYS A 257 25.89 6.93 24.29
CA LYS A 257 24.88 7.32 23.31
C LYS A 257 25.11 6.62 21.97
N GLN A 258 24.02 6.34 21.25
CA GLN A 258 24.12 5.80 19.91
C GLN A 258 24.70 6.85 18.93
N PRO A 259 25.35 6.43 17.84
CA PRO A 259 25.90 7.36 16.85
C PRO A 259 24.85 8.29 16.23
N ASN A 260 25.23 9.55 15.99
CA ASN A 260 24.41 10.57 15.32
C ASN A 260 23.11 10.93 16.06
N GLN A 261 23.08 10.81 17.39
CA GLN A 261 21.96 11.23 18.24
C GLN A 261 22.35 12.37 19.16
#